data_AF-K0UUC1-F1
#
_entry.id   AF-K0UUC1-F1
#
_cell.length_a   1.000
_cell.length_b   1.000
_cell.length_c   1.000
_cell.angle_alpha   90.00
_cell.angle_beta   90.00
_cell.angle_gamma   90.00
#
_symmetry.space_group_name_H-M   'P 1'
#
loop_
_entity.id
_entity.type
_entity.pdbx_description
1 polymer ?
#
loop_
_entity_poly.entity_id
_entity_poly.type
_entity_poly.pdbx_seq_one_letter_code
_entity_poly.pdbx_strand_id
1 'polypeptide(L)' 'MTSDRTERAVAAAVLAARDLGLDVERGEVLHDVFSVVVHLVPEPVVARVPVVLTAGT' A
#
# COMPACT_ATOMS: atom_id res chain seq x y z
N MET A 1 8.70 -14.25 -3.82
CA MET A 1 8.86 -13.48 -5.06
C MET A 1 7.70 -12.50 -5.11
N THR A 2 7.95 -11.22 -4.86
CA THR A 2 6.90 -10.20 -4.79
C THR A 2 6.39 -9.93 -6.21
N SER A 3 5.06 -9.86 -6.40
CA SER A 3 4.49 -9.58 -7.72
C SER A 3 4.63 -8.10 -8.05
N ASP A 4 4.82 -7.76 -9.33
CA ASP A 4 4.81 -6.38 -9.88
C ASP A 4 3.58 -5.56 -9.41
N ARG A 5 2.44 -6.23 -9.19
CA ARG A 5 1.24 -5.61 -8.59
C ARG A 5 1.47 -5.15 -7.14
N THR A 6 2.08 -5.99 -6.32
CA THR A 6 2.34 -5.71 -4.90
C THR A 6 3.33 -4.55 -4.77
N GLU A 7 4.38 -4.52 -5.60
CA GLU A 7 5.37 -3.44 -5.62
C GLU A 7 4.72 -2.09 -5.96
N ARG A 8 3.88 -2.05 -7.00
CA ARG A 8 3.10 -0.83 -7.33
C ARG A 8 2.18 -0.38 -6.21
N ALA A 9 1.53 -1.32 -5.51
CA ALA A 9 0.64 -0.98 -4.41
C ALA A 9 1.39 -0.41 -3.20
N VAL A 10 2.55 -0.98 -2.86
CA VAL A 10 3.43 -0.44 -1.81
C VAL A 10 3.91 0.96 -2.17
N ALA A 11 4.37 1.16 -3.41
CA ALA A 11 4.79 2.49 -3.88
C ALA A 11 3.64 3.51 -3.81
N ALA A 12 2.44 3.13 -4.26
CA ALA A 12 1.26 3.99 -4.19
C ALA A 12 0.90 4.36 -2.74
N ALA A 13 0.98 3.41 -1.81
CA ALA A 13 0.71 3.66 -0.39
C ALA A 13 1.73 4.63 0.22
N VAL A 14 3.03 4.46 -0.06
CA VAL A 14 4.09 5.34 0.46
C VAL A 14 3.97 6.76 -0.11
N LEU A 15 3.73 6.89 -1.42
CA LEU A 15 3.56 8.20 -2.05
C LEU A 15 2.34 8.93 -1.50
N ALA A 16 1.18 8.26 -1.43
CA ALA A 16 -0.03 8.85 -0.88
C ALA A 16 0.15 9.29 0.59
N ALA A 17 0.86 8.51 1.39
CA ALA A 17 1.15 8.87 2.78
C ALA A 17 2.03 10.12 2.90
N ARG A 18 3.06 10.23 2.06
CA ARG A 18 3.92 11.42 2.00
C ARG A 18 3.16 12.65 1.52
N ASP A 19 2.29 12.50 0.54
CA ASP A 19 1.41 13.58 0.07
C ASP A 19 0.44 14.06 1.17
N LEU A 20 0.10 13.18 2.13
CA LEU A 20 -0.67 13.50 3.32
C LEU A 20 0.17 14.05 4.49
N GLY A 21 1.48 14.22 4.31
CA GLY A 21 2.39 14.78 5.30
C GLY A 21 2.93 13.79 6.33
N LEU A 22 2.78 12.49 6.10
CA LEU A 22 3.34 11.44 6.96
C LEU A 22 4.82 11.22 6.62
N ASP A 23 5.66 11.09 7.65
CA ASP A 23 7.10 10.83 7.46
C ASP A 23 7.35 9.32 7.31
N VAL A 24 6.97 8.79 6.14
CA VAL A 24 7.08 7.36 5.83
C VAL A 24 8.36 7.05 5.06
N GLU A 25 9.15 6.13 5.60
CA GLU A 25 10.39 5.65 4.98
C GLU A 25 10.13 4.49 4.02
N ARG A 26 9.33 3.51 4.46
CA ARG A 26 9.10 2.25 3.74
C ARG A 26 7.72 1.67 4.02
N GLY A 27 7.26 0.82 3.10
CA GLY A 27 6.06 0.02 3.29
C GLY A 27 6.40 -1.46 3.49
N GLU A 28 5.84 -2.07 4.53
CA GLU A 28 5.94 -3.49 4.82
C GLU A 28 4.61 -4.18 4.52
N VAL A 29 4.63 -5.20 3.64
CA VAL A 29 3.40 -5.90 3.24
C VAL A 29 2.95 -6.84 4.35
N LEU A 30 1.71 -6.63 4.81
CA LEU A 30 1.04 -7.51 5.77
C LEU A 30 0.16 -8.56 5.07
N HIS A 31 -0.42 -8.23 3.93
CA HIS A 31 -1.29 -9.12 3.15
C HIS A 31 -1.37 -8.67 1.69
N ASP A 32 -1.46 -9.59 0.71
CA ASP A 32 -1.44 -9.26 -0.71
C ASP A 32 -2.39 -10.08 -1.62
N VAL A 33 -3.36 -10.80 -1.05
CA VAL A 33 -4.21 -11.72 -1.85
C VAL A 33 -5.25 -10.98 -2.71
N PHE A 34 -5.98 -10.01 -2.14
CA PHE A 34 -7.02 -9.24 -2.86
C PHE A 34 -6.78 -7.74 -2.80
N SER A 35 -6.56 -7.23 -1.58
CA SER A 35 -6.03 -5.91 -1.32
C SER A 35 -4.62 -6.08 -0.81
N VAL A 36 -3.73 -5.18 -1.20
CA VAL A 36 -2.41 -5.10 -0.61
C VAL A 36 -2.53 -4.24 0.65
N VAL A 37 -2.27 -4.85 1.80
CA VAL A 37 -2.27 -4.19 3.10
C VAL A 37 -0.82 -3.92 3.47
N VAL A 38 -0.51 -2.65 3.72
CA VAL A 38 0.87 -2.17 3.91
C VAL A 38 0.95 -1.41 5.23
N HIS A 39 1.88 -1.81 6.10
CA HIS A 39 2.29 -1.02 7.25
C HIS A 39 3.33 0.02 6.81
N LEU A 40 3.10 1.29 7.16
CA LEU A 40 3.91 2.42 6.70
C LEU A 40 4.90 2.86 7.77
N VAL A 41 6.09 2.25 7.79
CA VAL A 41 7.08 2.50 8.85
C VAL A 41 7.77 3.86 8.66
N PRO A 42 8.04 4.61 9.75
CA PRO A 42 7.75 4.30 11.17
C PRO A 42 6.35 4.67 11.66
N GLU A 43 5.55 5.31 10.84
CA GLU A 43 4.22 5.78 11.21
C GLU A 43 3.30 4.61 11.59
N PRO A 44 2.46 4.73 12.64
CA PRO A 44 1.55 3.66 13.07
C PRO A 44 0.31 3.60 12.16
N VAL A 45 0.51 3.59 10.84
CA VAL A 45 -0.51 3.66 9.81
C VAL A 45 -0.48 2.41 8.95
N VAL A 46 -1.66 1.84 8.73
CA VAL A 46 -1.87 0.73 7.81
C VAL A 46 -2.70 1.20 6.62
N ALA A 47 -2.10 1.19 5.44
CA ALA A 47 -2.76 1.50 4.19
C ALA A 47 -3.34 0.23 3.55
N ARG A 48 -4.57 0.32 3.06
CA ARG A 48 -5.20 -0.74 2.27
C ARG A 48 -5.36 -0.29 0.83
N VAL A 49 -4.68 -0.97 -0.09
CA VAL A 49 -4.69 -0.66 -1.53
C VAL A 49 -5.49 -1.73 -2.28
N PRO A 50 -6.69 -1.42 -2.80
CA PRO A 50 -7.42 -2.33 -3.67
C PRO A 50 -6.72 -2.44 -5.03
N VAL A 51 -6.35 -3.67 -5.42
CA VAL A 51 -5.65 -3.97 -6.68
C VAL A 51 -6.44 -4.88 -7.63
N VAL A 52 -7.60 -5.34 -7.15
CA VAL A 52 -8.64 -5.98 -7.96
C VAL A 52 -9.86 -5.10 -7.84
N LEU A 53 -10.31 -4.57 -8.97
CA LEU A 53 -11.52 -3.76 -9.07
C LEU A 53 -12.56 -4.58 -9.84
N THR A 54 -13.73 -4.78 -9.25
CA THR A 54 -14.92 -5.16 -10.01
C THR A 54 -15.39 -3.93 -10.79
N ALA A 55 -15.95 -4.11 -11.99
CA ALA A 55 -16.63 -3.02 -12.69
C ALA A 55 -17.74 -2.48 -11.77
N GLY A 56 -17.50 -1.31 -11.17
CA GLY A 56 -18.49 -0.59 -10.38
C GLY A 56 -19.46 0.12 -11.31
N THR A 57 -20.74 0.10 -10.95
CA THR A 57 -21.87 0.69 -11.68
C THR A 57 -21.67 2.17 -12.01
#